data_AF-A0AAV1S337-F1
#
_entry.id   AF-A0AAV1S337-F1
#
_cell.length_a   1.000
_cell.length_b   1.000
_cell.length_c   1.000
_cell.angle_alpha   90.00
_cell.angle_beta   90.00
_cell.angle_gamma   90.00
#
_symmetry.space_group_name_H-M   'P 1'
#
loop_
_entity.id
_entity.type
_entity.pdbx_description
1 polymer ?
#
loop_
_entity_poly.entity_id
_entity_poly.type
_entity_poly.pdbx_seq_one_letter_code
_entity_poly.pdbx_strand_id
1 'polypeptide(L)'
;MDDDAPVYTLDEALASVGFGKFQALVLAYAGLGWFAEAMELMLLSFVGPIVKSQWGLSSGQESLLSTVVFAGMLVGAYSWGI
;
A
#
# COMPACT_ATOMS: atom_id res chain seq x y z
N MET A 1 13.10 18.20 44.34
CA MET A 1 11.64 18.21 44.17
C MET A 1 11.41 17.91 42.72
N ASP A 2 10.54 16.94 42.49
CA ASP A 2 10.55 15.99 41.40
C ASP A 2 10.56 16.59 39.98
N ASP A 3 11.23 15.86 39.10
CA ASP A 3 11.32 16.07 37.66
C ASP A 3 9.93 15.95 37.01
N ASP A 4 9.19 17.07 36.91
CA ASP A 4 8.02 17.19 36.03
C ASP A 4 8.51 17.30 34.57
N ALA A 5 9.03 16.20 34.02
CA ALA A 5 9.16 16.09 32.58
C ALA A 5 7.74 16.10 31.99
N PRO A 6 7.39 17.03 31.09
CA PRO A 6 6.05 17.08 30.52
C PRO A 6 5.75 15.75 29.82
N VAL A 7 4.78 15.01 30.37
CA VAL A 7 4.31 13.75 29.82
C VAL A 7 3.40 14.09 28.64
N TYR A 8 3.95 14.00 27.44
CA TYR A 8 3.18 14.14 26.21
C TYR A 8 2.63 12.79 25.76
N THR A 9 1.38 12.78 25.29
CA THR A 9 0.92 11.69 24.43
C THR A 9 1.65 11.75 23.08
N LEU A 10 1.74 10.61 22.37
CA LEU A 10 2.39 10.56 21.05
C LEU A 10 1.82 11.60 20.09
N ASP A 11 0.50 11.78 20.11
CA ASP A 11 -0.20 12.74 19.25
C ASP A 11 0.13 14.19 19.62
N GLU A 12 0.23 14.54 20.90
CA GLU A 12 0.62 15.88 21.36
C GLU A 12 2.09 16.19 21.05
N ALA A 13 2.97 15.20 21.21
CA ALA A 13 4.38 15.33 20.83
C ALA A 13 4.52 15.53 19.31
N LEU A 14 3.79 14.78 18.50
CA LEU A 14 3.78 14.94 17.04
C LEU A 14 3.19 16.29 16.61
N ALA A 15 2.09 16.72 17.25
CA ALA A 15 1.45 18.01 16.96
C ALA A 15 2.35 19.21 17.31
N SER A 16 3.10 19.12 18.41
CA SER A 16 4.04 20.18 18.82
C SER A 16 5.29 20.26 17.92
N VAL A 17 5.73 19.14 17.35
CA VAL A 17 6.84 19.09 16.38
C VAL A 17 6.43 19.58 14.99
N GLY A 18 5.17 19.38 14.58
CA GLY A 18 4.62 19.82 13.30
C GLY A 18 5.11 19.01 12.08
N PHE A 19 4.86 19.52 10.87
CA PHE A 19 5.19 18.83 9.62
C PHE A 19 6.62 19.16 9.14
N GLY A 20 7.56 18.27 9.47
CA GLY A 20 8.98 18.41 9.10
C GLY A 20 9.41 17.57 7.88
N LYS A 21 10.72 17.58 7.61
CA LYS A 21 11.33 16.77 6.54
C LYS A 21 11.04 15.27 6.68
N PHE A 22 11.04 14.76 7.91
CA PHE A 22 10.72 13.36 8.19
C PHE A 22 9.28 13.01 7.80
N GLN A 23 8.31 13.86 8.16
CA GLN A 23 6.90 13.68 7.80
C GLN A 23 6.71 13.70 6.28
N ALA A 24 7.39 14.61 5.57
CA ALA A 24 7.38 14.66 4.11
C ALA A 24 7.96 13.39 3.47
N LEU A 25 9.05 12.83 4.02
CA LEU A 25 9.64 11.58 3.55
C LEU A 25 8.74 10.38 3.78
N VAL A 26 8.12 10.27 4.96
CA VAL A 26 7.14 9.21 5.27
C VAL A 26 5.93 9.33 4.36
N LEU A 27 5.42 10.54 4.13
CA LEU A 27 4.32 10.78 3.21
C LEU A 27 4.68 10.39 1.78
N ALA A 28 5.88 10.74 1.30
CA ALA A 28 6.35 10.34 -0.02
C ALA A 28 6.47 8.81 -0.12
N TYR A 29 7.02 8.15 0.90
CA TYR A 29 7.16 6.69 0.93
C TYR A 29 5.80 5.98 0.92
N ALA A 30 4.86 6.41 1.77
CA ALA A 30 3.50 5.88 1.78
C ALA A 30 2.78 6.15 0.45
N GLY A 31 2.96 7.35 -0.11
CA GLY A 31 2.40 7.74 -1.41
C GLY A 31 2.95 6.90 -2.57
N LEU A 32 4.23 6.52 -2.54
CA LEU A 32 4.82 5.62 -3.54
C LEU A 32 4.20 4.21 -3.48
N GLY A 33 3.89 3.71 -2.27
CA GLY A 33 3.17 2.45 -2.11
C GLY A 33 1.78 2.50 -2.77
N TRP A 34 1.02 3.56 -2.50
CA TRP A 34 -0.29 3.77 -3.11
C TRP A 34 -0.20 3.94 -4.64
N PHE A 35 0.83 4.66 -5.10
CA PHE A 35 1.08 4.84 -6.53
C PHE A 35 1.36 3.50 -7.24
N ALA A 36 2.19 2.65 -6.62
CA ALA A 36 2.49 1.32 -7.16
C ALA A 36 1.21 0.45 -7.27
N GLU A 37 0.36 0.47 -6.25
CA GLU A 37 -0.94 -0.24 -6.26
C GLU A 37 -1.85 0.26 -7.41
N ALA A 38 -1.95 1.57 -7.60
CA ALA A 38 -2.74 2.14 -8.69
C ALA A 38 -2.20 1.76 -10.08
N MET A 39 -0.87 1.75 -10.24
CA MET A 39 -0.22 1.32 -11.48
C MET A 39 -0.50 -0.15 -11.80
N GLU A 40 -0.47 -1.04 -10.79
CA GLU A 40 -0.80 -2.46 -10.96
C GLU A 40 -2.22 -2.64 -11.51
N LEU A 41 -3.22 -2.00 -10.89
CA LEU A 41 -4.61 -2.08 -11.33
C LEU A 41 -4.79 -1.54 -12.76
N MET A 42 -4.08 -0.46 -13.09
CA MET A 42 -4.06 0.07 -14.45
C MET A 42 -3.49 -0.97 -15.44
N LEU A 43 -2.35 -1.60 -15.12
CA LEU A 43 -1.74 -2.62 -15.98
C LEU A 43 -2.67 -3.81 -16.19
N LEU A 44 -3.32 -4.32 -15.14
CA LEU A 44 -4.28 -5.43 -15.27
C LEU A 44 -5.42 -5.11 -16.23
N SER A 45 -5.91 -3.86 -16.25
CA SER A 45 -6.99 -3.44 -17.14
C SER A 45 -6.64 -3.51 -18.64
N PHE A 46 -5.36 -3.35 -18.99
CA PHE A 46 -4.89 -3.42 -20.37
C PHE A 46 -4.27 -4.78 -20.72
N VAL A 47 -3.48 -5.35 -19.82
CA VAL A 47 -2.72 -6.59 -20.04
C VAL A 47 -3.64 -7.82 -19.95
N GLY A 48 -4.63 -7.83 -19.07
CA GLY A 48 -5.54 -8.97 -18.88
C GLY A 48 -6.21 -9.43 -20.18
N PRO A 49 -6.89 -8.53 -20.92
CA PRO A 49 -7.53 -8.89 -22.19
C PRO A 49 -6.55 -9.38 -23.27
N ILE A 50 -5.34 -8.79 -23.33
CA ILE A 50 -4.30 -9.18 -24.29
C ILE A 50 -3.81 -10.61 -24.00
N VAL A 51 -3.53 -10.90 -22.73
CA VAL A 51 -3.07 -12.22 -22.28
C VAL A 51 -4.14 -13.28 -22.56
N LYS A 52 -5.42 -12.97 -22.30
CA LYS A 52 -6.52 -13.86 -22.66
C LYS A 52 -6.54 -14.21 -24.14
N SER A 53 -6.40 -13.21 -25.01
CA SER A 53 -6.41 -13.42 -26.45
C SER A 53 -5.18 -14.19 -26.93
N GLN A 54 -4.00 -13.91 -26.40
CA GLN A 54 -2.74 -14.53 -26.84
C GLN A 54 -2.59 -15.99 -26.39
N TRP A 55 -3.05 -16.31 -25.18
CA TRP A 55 -2.94 -17.65 -24.63
C TRP A 55 -4.21 -18.49 -24.79
N GLY A 56 -5.25 -17.94 -25.43
CA GLY A 56 -6.52 -18.63 -25.64
C GLY A 56 -7.22 -18.99 -24.33
N LEU A 57 -7.13 -18.13 -23.31
CA LEU A 57 -7.66 -18.42 -21.98
C LEU A 57 -9.18 -18.37 -21.96
N SER A 58 -9.79 -19.27 -21.18
CA SER A 58 -11.19 -19.15 -20.80
C SER A 58 -11.40 -17.95 -19.88
N SER A 59 -12.63 -17.42 -19.82
CA SER A 59 -12.95 -16.29 -18.95
C SER A 59 -12.69 -16.56 -17.46
N GLY A 60 -12.75 -17.82 -17.02
CA GLY A 60 -12.40 -18.20 -15.65
C GLY A 60 -10.89 -18.17 -15.38
N GLN A 61 -10.06 -18.48 -16.38
CA GLN A 61 -8.60 -18.38 -16.23
C GLN A 61 -8.12 -16.93 -16.23
N GLU A 62 -8.78 -16.06 -17.00
CA GLU A 62 -8.55 -14.62 -16.95
C GLU A 62 -8.90 -14.05 -15.57
N SER A 63 -10.04 -14.42 -14.99
CA SER A 63 -10.42 -13.92 -13.66
C SER A 63 -9.49 -14.43 -12.55
N LEU A 64 -8.92 -15.64 -12.69
CA LEU A 64 -7.90 -16.15 -11.77
C LEU A 64 -6.63 -15.29 -11.78
N LEU A 65 -6.24 -14.72 -12.93
CA LEU A 65 -5.07 -13.84 -13.04
C LEU A 65 -5.26 -12.58 -12.19
N SER A 66 -6.46 -11.99 -12.16
CA SER A 66 -6.76 -10.87 -11.28
C SER A 66 -6.91 -11.30 -9.82
N THR A 67 -7.49 -12.48 -9.57
CA THR A 67 -7.73 -12.98 -8.21
C THR A 67 -6.44 -13.26 -7.46
N VAL A 68 -5.39 -13.73 -8.14
CA VAL A 68 -4.10 -14.03 -7.49
C VAL A 68 -3.43 -12.77 -6.91
N VAL A 69 -3.65 -11.62 -7.54
CA VAL A 69 -3.15 -10.31 -7.06
C VAL A 69 -3.80 -9.96 -5.73
N PHE A 70 -5.13 -10.03 -5.64
CA PHE A 70 -5.85 -9.79 -4.38
C PHE A 70 -5.50 -10.81 -3.30
N ALA A 71 -5.30 -12.07 -3.67
CA ALA A 71 -4.83 -13.10 -2.74
C ALA A 71 -3.42 -12.76 -2.20
N GLY A 72 -2.52 -12.29 -3.06
CA GLY A 72 -1.19 -11.79 -2.68
C GLY A 72 -1.27 -10.59 -1.73
N MET A 73 -2.15 -9.62 -2.02
CA MET A 73 -2.40 -8.48 -1.13
C MET A 73 -2.88 -8.92 0.25
N LEU A 74 -3.79 -9.90 0.33
CA LEU A 74 -4.28 -10.44 1.60
C LEU A 74 -3.16 -11.07 2.44
N VAL A 75 -2.32 -11.90 1.81
CA VAL A 75 -1.17 -12.52 2.47
C VAL A 75 -0.15 -11.46 2.92
N GLY A 76 0.14 -10.48 2.06
CA GLY A 76 1.03 -9.37 2.35
C GLY A 76 0.54 -8.52 3.52
N ALA A 77 -0.75 -8.16 3.54
CA ALA A 77 -1.35 -7.37 4.61
C ALA A 77 -1.29 -8.10 5.97
N TYR A 78 -1.52 -9.41 5.99
CA TYR A 78 -1.38 -10.20 7.21
C TYR A 78 0.08 -10.28 7.70
N SER A 79 1.03 -10.28 6.78
CA SER A 79 2.46 -10.44 7.12
C SER A 79 3.14 -9.11 7.49
N TRP A 80 2.64 -7.97 7.00
CA TRP A 80 3.28 -6.65 7.19
C TRP A 80 3.21 -6.10 8.62
N GLY A 81 2.31 -6.65 9.45
CA GLY A 81 2.11 -6.22 10.84
C GLY A 81 2.77 -7.11 11.91
N ILE A 82 3.49 -8.16 11.51
CA ILE A 82 4.28 -9.05 12.39
C ILE A 82 5.75 -8.62 12.32
#